data_AF-A0A1D3L9S3-F1
#
_entry.id   AF-A0A1D3L9S3-F1
#
_cell.length_a   1.000
_cell.length_b   1.000
_cell.length_c   1.000
_cell.angle_alpha   90.00
_cell.angle_beta   90.00
_cell.angle_gamma   90.00
#
_symmetry.space_group_name_H-M   'P 1'
#
loop_
_entity.id
_entity.type
_entity.pdbx_description
1 polymer ?
#
loop_
_entity_poly.entity_id
_entity_poly.type
_entity_poly.pdbx_seq_one_letter_code
_entity_poly.pdbx_strand_id
1 'polypeptide(L)'
;DNIIKQHIQDIDENYVSKIKEILKNTIQSFQQIQNKINEIKAQFYGNSNINSIIITISQNANDVKTLFTKDLTIEKELTQIQNRLENIKNAAHENRNEQIAKYVNTIHNYAEHQFTKIKNNPNKDEIWNTMEIIRNYNKESEVKLQQISNYKNEVVSIITQTTKLIALIKSKYGNNNISYTIAIKHEKNAQYMLNDLNKSQNILRQSINQNKNSIEDLGYRWHG
;
A
#
# COMPACT_ATOMS: atom_id res chain seq x y z
N ASP A 1 76.30 53.97 -62.87
CA ASP A 1 76.56 53.21 -61.62
C ASP A 1 75.70 53.61 -60.41
N ASN A 2 75.37 54.90 -60.17
CA ASN A 2 74.55 55.28 -59.00
C ASN A 2 73.03 55.01 -59.14
N ILE A 3 72.44 55.17 -60.33
CA ILE A 3 70.98 55.00 -60.52
C ILE A 3 70.54 53.54 -60.36
N ILE A 4 71.36 52.58 -60.79
CA ILE A 4 71.09 51.14 -60.68
C ILE A 4 71.19 50.67 -59.21
N LYS A 5 72.14 51.21 -58.43
CA LYS A 5 72.25 50.91 -56.99
C LYS A 5 71.05 51.40 -56.17
N GLN A 6 70.55 52.61 -56.47
CA GLN A 6 69.38 53.19 -55.80
C GLN A 6 68.11 52.35 -56.08
N HIS A 7 67.91 51.93 -57.33
CA HIS A 7 66.75 51.13 -57.72
C HIS A 7 66.76 49.73 -57.10
N ILE A 8 67.94 49.11 -56.94
CA ILE A 8 68.07 47.80 -56.27
C ILE A 8 67.75 47.91 -54.76
N GLN A 9 68.20 48.99 -54.09
CA GLN A 9 67.87 49.23 -52.68
C GLN A 9 66.38 49.53 -52.43
N ASP A 10 65.75 50.36 -53.27
CA ASP A 10 64.33 50.70 -53.14
C ASP A 10 63.41 49.48 -53.40
N ILE A 11 63.83 48.58 -54.30
CA ILE A 11 63.14 47.32 -54.58
C ILE A 11 63.25 46.38 -53.36
N ASP A 12 64.44 46.23 -52.78
CA ASP A 12 64.67 45.39 -51.59
C ASP A 12 63.92 45.91 -50.35
N GLU A 13 63.89 47.22 -50.08
CA GLU A 13 63.15 47.78 -48.95
C GLU A 13 61.64 47.60 -49.07
N ASN A 14 61.08 47.74 -50.27
CA ASN A 14 59.65 47.53 -50.52
C ASN A 14 59.27 46.04 -50.33
N TYR A 15 60.11 45.12 -50.80
CA TYR A 15 59.90 43.68 -50.54
C TYR A 15 60.02 43.34 -49.05
N VAL A 16 61.02 43.87 -48.35
CA VAL A 16 61.19 43.69 -46.89
C VAL A 16 60.00 44.26 -46.12
N SER A 17 59.47 45.43 -46.52
CA SER A 17 58.28 46.02 -45.90
C SER A 17 57.04 45.16 -46.10
N LYS A 18 56.81 44.64 -47.32
CA LYS A 18 55.71 43.70 -47.59
C LYS A 18 55.86 42.40 -46.80
N ILE A 19 57.06 41.87 -46.68
CA ILE A 19 57.34 40.67 -45.86
C ILE A 19 57.01 40.94 -44.39
N LYS A 20 57.42 42.10 -43.85
CA LYS A 20 57.09 42.50 -42.46
C LYS A 20 55.59 42.63 -42.24
N GLU A 21 54.86 43.20 -43.19
CA GLU A 21 53.40 43.35 -43.13
C GLU A 21 52.69 41.98 -43.17
N ILE A 22 53.10 41.11 -44.08
CA ILE A 22 52.60 39.73 -44.16
C ILE A 22 52.84 39.00 -42.84
N LEU A 23 54.06 39.06 -42.29
CA LEU A 23 54.40 38.44 -41.01
C LEU A 23 53.53 38.99 -39.86
N LYS A 24 53.32 40.30 -39.80
CA LYS A 24 52.45 40.93 -38.79
C LYS A 24 51.01 40.42 -38.88
N ASN A 25 50.46 40.34 -40.09
CA ASN A 25 49.10 39.84 -40.33
C ASN A 25 48.98 38.33 -40.01
N THR A 26 50.03 37.56 -40.31
CA THR A 26 50.12 36.14 -39.95
C THR A 26 50.16 35.96 -38.42
N ILE A 27 50.95 36.75 -37.70
CA ILE A 27 51.01 36.72 -36.22
C ILE A 27 49.64 37.06 -35.61
N GLN A 28 48.96 38.08 -36.11
CA GLN A 28 47.61 38.43 -35.65
C GLN A 28 46.59 37.31 -35.92
N SER A 29 46.65 36.67 -37.08
CA SER A 29 45.81 35.51 -37.40
C SER A 29 46.03 34.37 -36.41
N PHE A 30 47.30 34.06 -36.07
CA PHE A 30 47.60 33.03 -35.07
C PHE A 30 47.08 33.38 -33.67
N GLN A 31 47.15 34.65 -33.26
CA GLN A 31 46.57 35.10 -31.99
C GLN A 31 45.05 34.93 -31.95
N GLN A 32 44.35 35.25 -33.04
CA GLN A 32 42.90 35.04 -33.15
C GLN A 32 42.53 33.55 -33.06
N ILE A 33 43.30 32.68 -33.73
CA ILE A 33 43.12 31.22 -33.63
C ILE A 33 43.32 30.75 -32.18
N GLN A 34 44.37 31.22 -31.50
CA GLN A 34 44.64 30.85 -30.11
C GLN A 34 43.50 31.26 -29.16
N ASN A 35 42.95 32.47 -29.33
CA ASN A 35 41.80 32.94 -28.55
C ASN A 35 40.57 32.08 -28.81
N LYS A 36 40.29 31.74 -30.07
CA LYS A 36 39.18 30.85 -30.44
C LYS A 36 39.33 29.45 -29.82
N ILE A 37 40.54 28.90 -29.80
CA ILE A 37 40.84 27.61 -29.14
C ILE A 37 40.55 27.69 -27.64
N ASN A 38 40.92 28.79 -26.98
CA ASN A 38 40.68 28.98 -25.55
C ASN A 38 39.18 29.12 -25.24
N GLU A 39 38.42 29.85 -26.07
CA GLU A 39 36.95 29.95 -25.97
C GLU A 39 36.28 28.58 -26.11
N ILE A 40 36.66 27.80 -27.14
CA ILE A 40 36.13 26.44 -27.36
C ILE A 40 36.47 25.54 -26.17
N LYS A 41 37.70 25.59 -25.65
CA LYS A 41 38.09 24.84 -24.46
C LYS A 41 37.26 25.23 -23.24
N ALA A 42 36.99 26.51 -23.02
CA ALA A 42 36.17 26.98 -21.91
C ALA A 42 34.70 26.55 -22.04
N GLN A 43 34.16 26.43 -23.26
CA GLN A 43 32.80 25.94 -23.48
C GLN A 43 32.66 24.42 -23.26
N PHE A 44 33.63 23.63 -23.74
CA PHE A 44 33.59 22.17 -23.66
C PHE A 44 34.13 21.62 -22.34
N TYR A 45 35.20 22.21 -21.81
CA TYR A 45 35.87 21.79 -20.58
C TYR A 45 35.68 22.78 -19.43
N GLY A 46 34.81 23.78 -19.61
CA GLY A 46 34.41 24.69 -18.54
C GLY A 46 33.91 23.90 -17.34
N ASN A 47 34.65 23.97 -16.24
CA ASN A 47 34.41 23.21 -15.02
C ASN A 47 32.98 23.38 -14.50
N SER A 48 32.33 24.52 -14.80
CA SER A 48 30.93 24.80 -14.45
C SER A 48 29.92 23.90 -15.15
N ASN A 49 30.11 23.55 -16.43
CA ASN A 49 29.16 22.73 -17.19
C ASN A 49 29.22 21.26 -16.74
N ILE A 50 30.43 20.71 -16.60
CA ILE A 50 30.62 19.32 -16.13
C ILE A 50 30.16 19.19 -14.67
N ASN A 51 30.50 20.13 -13.79
CA ASN A 51 30.03 20.09 -12.39
C ASN A 51 28.51 20.23 -12.28
N SER A 52 27.88 21.09 -13.09
CA SER A 52 26.42 21.20 -13.14
C SER A 52 25.76 19.89 -13.58
N ILE A 53 26.33 19.20 -14.57
CA ILE A 53 25.87 17.87 -15.01
C ILE A 53 26.02 16.85 -13.87
N ILE A 54 27.17 16.79 -13.21
CA ILE A 54 27.42 15.87 -12.08
C ILE A 54 26.42 16.12 -10.95
N ILE A 55 26.19 17.39 -10.57
CA ILE A 55 25.21 17.76 -9.55
C ILE A 55 23.82 17.28 -9.95
N THR A 56 23.39 17.56 -11.18
CA THR A 56 22.07 17.16 -11.69
C THR A 56 21.89 15.63 -11.69
N ILE A 57 22.89 14.88 -12.17
CA ILE A 57 22.87 13.41 -12.15
C ILE A 57 22.80 12.90 -10.71
N SER A 58 23.58 13.49 -9.79
CA SER A 58 23.60 13.10 -8.39
C SER A 58 22.25 13.36 -7.70
N GLN A 59 21.63 14.49 -8.01
CA GLN A 59 20.29 14.85 -7.53
C GLN A 59 19.26 13.82 -8.02
N ASN A 60 19.23 13.55 -9.34
CA ASN A 60 18.32 12.59 -9.95
C ASN A 60 18.52 11.17 -9.37
N ALA A 61 19.76 10.74 -9.14
CA ALA A 61 20.06 9.45 -8.53
C ALA A 61 19.50 9.34 -7.10
N ASN A 62 19.61 10.42 -6.31
CA ASN A 62 19.05 10.48 -4.97
C ASN A 62 17.51 10.47 -4.97
N ASP A 63 16.90 11.17 -5.92
CA ASP A 63 15.44 11.18 -6.09
C ASP A 63 14.90 9.79 -6.47
N VAL A 64 15.55 9.13 -7.42
CA VAL A 64 15.23 7.75 -7.82
C VAL A 64 15.37 6.79 -6.64
N LYS A 65 16.48 6.85 -5.88
CA LYS A 65 16.68 6.02 -4.68
C LYS A 65 15.56 6.23 -3.65
N THR A 66 15.13 7.48 -3.47
CA THR A 66 14.05 7.84 -2.54
C THR A 66 12.70 7.29 -3.01
N LEU A 67 12.40 7.33 -4.30
CA LEU A 67 11.18 6.75 -4.88
C LEU A 67 11.16 5.22 -4.73
N PHE A 68 12.24 4.54 -5.11
CA PHE A 68 12.36 3.08 -4.95
C PHE A 68 12.13 2.63 -3.50
N THR A 69 12.67 3.36 -2.54
CA THR A 69 12.49 3.04 -1.11
C THR A 69 11.02 3.14 -0.68
N LYS A 70 10.30 4.13 -1.20
CA LYS A 70 8.87 4.32 -0.93
C LYS A 70 8.02 3.24 -1.59
N ASP A 71 8.30 2.92 -2.85
CA ASP A 71 7.61 1.86 -3.58
C ASP A 71 7.75 0.51 -2.88
N LEU A 72 8.97 0.17 -2.44
CA LEU A 72 9.23 -1.05 -1.68
C LEU A 72 8.47 -1.08 -0.35
N THR A 73 8.34 0.08 0.32
CA THR A 73 7.59 0.19 1.57
C THR A 73 6.10 -0.05 1.33
N ILE A 74 5.53 0.59 0.30
CA ILE A 74 4.13 0.41 -0.10
C ILE A 74 3.86 -1.05 -0.45
N GLU A 75 4.73 -1.68 -1.25
CA GLU A 75 4.58 -3.08 -1.64
C GLU A 75 4.56 -4.00 -0.42
N LYS A 76 5.52 -3.84 0.50
CA LYS A 76 5.58 -4.62 1.75
C LYS A 76 4.31 -4.46 2.60
N GLU A 77 3.80 -3.24 2.74
CA GLU A 77 2.57 -3.00 3.49
C GLU A 77 1.35 -3.66 2.82
N LEU A 78 1.24 -3.57 1.49
CA LEU A 78 0.16 -4.24 0.74
C LEU A 78 0.23 -5.77 0.91
N THR A 79 1.42 -6.37 0.77
CA THR A 79 1.59 -7.81 1.00
C THR A 79 1.23 -8.21 2.43
N GLN A 80 1.62 -7.41 3.42
CA GLN A 80 1.27 -7.67 4.82
C GLN A 80 -0.24 -7.60 5.04
N ILE A 81 -0.91 -6.59 4.50
CA ILE A 81 -2.38 -6.46 4.55
C ILE A 81 -3.04 -7.67 3.91
N GLN A 82 -2.60 -8.07 2.72
CA GLN A 82 -3.13 -9.24 2.02
C GLN A 82 -3.01 -10.52 2.86
N ASN A 83 -1.84 -10.77 3.43
CA ASN A 83 -1.59 -11.97 4.24
C ASN A 83 -2.45 -11.98 5.50
N ARG A 84 -2.59 -10.84 6.19
CA ARG A 84 -3.47 -10.73 7.37
C ARG A 84 -4.93 -10.97 7.00
N LEU A 85 -5.41 -10.41 5.89
CA LEU A 85 -6.78 -10.67 5.41
C LEU A 85 -7.00 -12.15 5.10
N GLU A 86 -6.05 -12.82 4.44
CA GLU A 86 -6.19 -14.25 4.15
C GLU A 86 -6.14 -15.11 5.43
N ASN A 87 -5.30 -14.76 6.40
CA ASN A 87 -5.24 -15.43 7.69
C ASN A 87 -6.57 -15.34 8.44
N ILE A 88 -7.16 -14.14 8.55
CA ILE A 88 -8.47 -13.97 9.19
C ILE A 88 -9.56 -14.71 8.41
N LYS A 89 -9.55 -14.63 7.08
CA LYS A 89 -10.50 -15.31 6.22
C LYS A 89 -10.54 -16.82 6.46
N ASN A 90 -9.38 -17.42 6.73
CA ASN A 90 -9.24 -18.84 7.02
C ASN A 90 -9.58 -19.16 8.49
N ALA A 91 -9.01 -18.41 9.43
CA ALA A 91 -9.22 -18.64 10.87
C ALA A 91 -10.66 -18.35 11.33
N ALA A 92 -11.36 -17.45 10.65
CA ALA A 92 -12.75 -17.10 10.93
C ALA A 92 -13.77 -17.91 10.10
N HIS A 93 -13.37 -18.97 9.38
CA HIS A 93 -14.25 -19.71 8.48
C HIS A 93 -15.55 -20.20 9.16
N GLU A 94 -15.43 -20.83 10.33
CA GLU A 94 -16.59 -21.31 11.11
C GLU A 94 -17.41 -20.21 11.77
N ASN A 95 -16.85 -19.01 11.84
CA ASN A 95 -17.46 -17.83 12.46
C ASN A 95 -18.12 -16.90 11.43
N ARG A 96 -18.15 -17.30 10.15
CA ARG A 96 -18.86 -16.59 9.09
C ARG A 96 -20.36 -16.73 9.21
N ASN A 97 -21.05 -15.78 8.61
CA ASN A 97 -22.50 -15.63 8.77
C ASN A 97 -23.26 -16.91 8.40
N GLU A 98 -22.88 -17.56 7.29
CA GLU A 98 -23.55 -18.79 6.83
C GLU A 98 -23.37 -19.96 7.81
N GLN A 99 -22.15 -20.17 8.31
CA GLN A 99 -21.79 -21.23 9.24
C GLN A 99 -22.48 -21.02 10.59
N ILE A 100 -22.46 -19.78 11.09
CA ILE A 100 -23.16 -19.40 12.32
C ILE A 100 -24.68 -19.55 12.18
N ALA A 101 -25.26 -19.15 11.06
CA ALA A 101 -26.69 -19.33 10.82
C ALA A 101 -27.08 -20.82 10.82
N LYS A 102 -26.30 -21.69 10.17
CA LYS A 102 -26.52 -23.14 10.20
C LYS A 102 -26.42 -23.70 11.62
N TYR A 103 -25.36 -23.34 12.33
CA TYR A 103 -25.13 -23.75 13.73
C TYR A 103 -26.30 -23.36 14.64
N VAL A 104 -26.78 -22.11 14.54
CA VAL A 104 -27.91 -21.60 15.31
C VAL A 104 -29.22 -22.30 14.95
N ASN A 105 -29.49 -22.50 13.65
CA ASN A 105 -30.71 -23.17 13.20
C ASN A 105 -30.78 -24.63 13.67
N THR A 106 -29.66 -25.36 13.65
CA THR A 106 -29.61 -26.74 14.17
C THR A 106 -30.07 -26.81 15.63
N ILE A 107 -29.65 -25.83 16.44
CA ILE A 107 -29.93 -25.83 17.87
C ILE A 107 -31.33 -25.30 18.16
N HIS A 108 -31.79 -24.33 17.39
CA HIS A 108 -33.18 -23.88 17.42
C HIS A 108 -34.14 -25.04 17.14
N ASN A 109 -33.90 -25.80 16.07
CA ASN A 109 -34.72 -26.96 15.70
C ASN A 109 -34.70 -28.05 16.79
N TYR A 110 -33.53 -28.30 17.39
CA TYR A 110 -33.42 -29.21 18.53
C TYR A 110 -34.28 -28.74 19.71
N ALA A 111 -34.15 -27.48 20.11
CA ALA A 111 -34.90 -26.91 21.22
C ALA A 111 -36.41 -27.00 20.96
N GLU A 112 -36.89 -26.56 19.79
CA GLU A 112 -38.31 -26.60 19.40
C GLU A 112 -38.89 -28.02 19.44
N HIS A 113 -38.13 -29.01 18.98
CA HIS A 113 -38.53 -30.41 19.07
C HIS A 113 -38.69 -30.86 20.53
N GLN A 114 -37.74 -30.53 21.41
CA GLN A 114 -37.84 -30.86 22.83
C GLN A 114 -39.03 -30.15 23.50
N PHE A 115 -39.26 -28.88 23.19
CA PHE A 115 -40.42 -28.14 23.70
C PHE A 115 -41.74 -28.80 23.33
N THR A 116 -41.88 -29.25 22.09
CA THR A 116 -43.08 -29.96 21.62
C THR A 116 -43.29 -31.27 22.37
N LYS A 117 -42.20 -32.03 22.61
CA LYS A 117 -42.25 -33.27 23.37
C LYS A 117 -42.67 -33.04 24.83
N ILE A 118 -42.03 -32.08 25.49
CA ILE A 118 -42.28 -31.72 26.90
C ILE A 118 -43.71 -31.22 27.11
N LYS A 119 -44.25 -30.43 26.16
CA LYS A 119 -45.63 -29.92 26.23
C LYS A 119 -46.67 -31.02 26.33
N ASN A 120 -46.43 -32.16 25.67
CA ASN A 120 -47.39 -33.25 25.59
C ASN A 120 -47.22 -34.28 26.72
N ASN A 121 -46.03 -34.41 27.30
CA ASN A 121 -45.74 -35.33 28.42
C ASN A 121 -44.57 -34.80 29.28
N PRO A 122 -44.83 -34.01 30.34
CA PRO A 122 -43.78 -33.35 31.09
C PRO A 122 -43.02 -34.37 31.98
N ASN A 123 -41.83 -34.76 31.53
CA ASN A 123 -40.85 -35.49 32.34
C ASN A 123 -39.80 -34.51 32.88
N LYS A 124 -39.68 -34.40 34.21
CA LYS A 124 -38.76 -33.46 34.87
C LYS A 124 -37.29 -33.67 34.49
N ASP A 125 -36.88 -34.92 34.27
CA ASP A 125 -35.51 -35.24 33.85
C ASP A 125 -35.25 -34.79 32.41
N GLU A 126 -36.24 -34.93 31.52
CA GLU A 126 -36.14 -34.46 30.13
C GLU A 126 -36.10 -32.94 30.04
N ILE A 127 -36.87 -32.25 30.89
CA ILE A 127 -36.84 -30.79 31.00
C ILE A 127 -35.46 -30.32 31.46
N TRP A 128 -34.92 -30.94 32.53
CA TRP A 128 -33.60 -30.60 33.05
C TRP A 128 -32.48 -30.84 32.02
N ASN A 129 -32.50 -32.00 31.36
CA ASN A 129 -31.53 -32.33 30.31
C ASN A 129 -31.57 -31.34 29.14
N THR A 130 -32.78 -30.92 28.72
CA THR A 130 -32.95 -29.93 27.66
C THR A 130 -32.36 -28.58 28.06
N MET A 131 -32.63 -28.12 29.29
CA MET A 131 -32.05 -26.87 29.81
C MET A 131 -30.51 -26.93 29.81
N GLU A 132 -29.91 -28.03 30.25
CA GLU A 132 -28.45 -28.19 30.27
C GLU A 132 -27.83 -28.18 28.87
N ILE A 133 -28.46 -28.82 27.89
CA ILE A 133 -27.98 -28.79 26.50
C ILE A 133 -28.01 -27.36 25.95
N ILE A 134 -29.10 -26.61 26.17
CA ILE A 134 -29.21 -25.22 25.74
C ILE A 134 -28.18 -24.33 26.47
N ARG A 135 -27.92 -24.58 27.76
CA ARG A 135 -26.86 -23.86 28.52
C ARG A 135 -25.48 -24.11 27.95
N ASN A 136 -25.15 -25.36 27.63
CA ASN A 136 -23.86 -25.73 27.05
C ASN A 136 -23.66 -25.12 25.66
N TYR A 137 -24.72 -25.09 24.84
CA TYR A 137 -24.70 -24.38 23.58
C TYR A 137 -24.45 -22.87 23.76
N ASN A 138 -25.10 -22.22 24.72
CA ASN A 138 -24.87 -20.80 24.98
C ASN A 138 -23.42 -20.53 25.39
N LYS A 139 -22.80 -21.39 26.21
CA LYS A 139 -21.37 -21.29 26.57
C LYS A 139 -20.48 -21.37 25.32
N GLU A 140 -20.75 -22.31 24.42
CA GLU A 140 -19.99 -22.44 23.17
C GLU A 140 -20.19 -21.22 22.25
N SER A 141 -21.43 -20.71 22.17
CA SER A 141 -21.78 -19.51 21.43
C SER A 141 -21.10 -18.25 21.98
N GLU A 142 -20.92 -18.14 23.30
CA GLU A 142 -20.17 -17.06 23.95
C GLU A 142 -18.68 -17.10 23.58
N VAL A 143 -18.08 -18.31 23.49
CA VAL A 143 -16.71 -18.47 22.99
C VAL A 143 -16.59 -18.01 21.54
N LYS A 144 -17.51 -18.44 20.67
CA LYS A 144 -17.55 -18.00 19.26
C LYS A 144 -17.76 -16.48 19.14
N LEU A 145 -18.59 -15.88 19.99
CA LEU A 145 -18.77 -14.42 20.06
C LEU A 145 -17.48 -13.68 20.38
N GLN A 146 -16.69 -14.20 21.33
CA GLN A 146 -15.40 -13.61 21.67
C GLN A 146 -14.41 -13.71 20.51
N GLN A 147 -14.36 -14.87 19.83
CA GLN A 147 -13.54 -15.05 18.63
C GLN A 147 -13.93 -14.07 17.51
N ILE A 148 -15.23 -13.94 17.22
CA ILE A 148 -15.75 -12.96 16.25
C ILE A 148 -15.33 -11.55 16.64
N SER A 149 -15.42 -11.18 17.92
CA SER A 149 -15.01 -9.86 18.39
C SER A 149 -13.52 -9.61 18.15
N ASN A 150 -12.67 -10.61 18.40
CA ASN A 150 -11.22 -10.50 18.16
C ASN A 150 -10.92 -10.29 16.66
N TYR A 151 -11.54 -11.09 15.78
CA TYR A 151 -11.37 -10.94 14.34
C TYR A 151 -11.88 -9.59 13.84
N LYS A 152 -13.02 -9.09 14.35
CA LYS A 152 -13.51 -7.75 14.01
C LYS A 152 -12.50 -6.67 14.35
N ASN A 153 -11.89 -6.71 15.53
CA ASN A 153 -10.89 -5.74 15.95
C ASN A 153 -9.67 -5.76 15.01
N GLU A 154 -9.23 -6.95 14.60
CA GLU A 154 -8.13 -7.07 13.65
C GLU A 154 -8.51 -6.52 12.26
N VAL A 155 -9.71 -6.81 11.77
CA VAL A 155 -10.19 -6.26 10.49
C VAL A 155 -10.29 -4.73 10.53
N VAL A 156 -10.77 -4.15 11.64
CA VAL A 156 -10.82 -2.68 11.82
C VAL A 156 -9.41 -2.07 11.81
N SER A 157 -8.44 -2.75 12.42
CA SER A 157 -7.02 -2.36 12.35
C SER A 157 -6.51 -2.38 10.90
N ILE A 158 -6.83 -3.43 10.13
CA ILE A 158 -6.44 -3.54 8.71
C ILE A 158 -7.09 -2.43 7.89
N ILE A 159 -8.37 -2.13 8.08
CA ILE A 159 -9.06 -1.04 7.39
C ILE A 159 -8.33 0.28 7.66
N THR A 160 -8.06 0.58 8.93
CA THR A 160 -7.36 1.81 9.32
C THR A 160 -5.99 1.93 8.67
N GLN A 161 -5.21 0.84 8.65
CA GLN A 161 -3.91 0.81 7.97
C GLN A 161 -4.06 1.03 6.47
N THR A 162 -5.01 0.35 5.84
CA THR A 162 -5.25 0.42 4.38
C THR A 162 -5.70 1.82 3.98
N THR A 163 -6.59 2.47 4.73
CA THR A 163 -7.04 3.85 4.46
C THR A 163 -5.87 4.85 4.50
N LYS A 164 -4.95 4.71 5.46
CA LYS A 164 -3.73 5.53 5.52
C LYS A 164 -2.83 5.29 4.30
N LEU A 165 -2.65 4.03 3.91
CA LEU A 165 -1.85 3.65 2.75
C LEU A 165 -2.45 4.16 1.44
N ILE A 166 -3.78 4.10 1.28
CA ILE A 166 -4.50 4.68 0.14
C ILE A 166 -4.22 6.18 0.03
N ALA A 167 -4.32 6.92 1.13
CA ALA A 167 -4.05 8.36 1.14
C ALA A 167 -2.60 8.68 0.74
N LEU A 168 -1.64 7.89 1.25
CA LEU A 168 -0.22 8.01 0.89
C LEU A 168 0.02 7.77 -0.60
N ILE A 169 -0.49 6.66 -1.14
CA ILE A 169 -0.34 6.30 -2.56
C ILE A 169 -0.98 7.37 -3.44
N LYS A 170 -2.21 7.80 -3.12
CA LYS A 170 -2.94 8.82 -3.89
C LYS A 170 -2.19 10.15 -3.93
N SER A 171 -1.60 10.57 -2.82
CA SER A 171 -0.80 11.80 -2.74
C SER A 171 0.45 11.76 -3.62
N LYS A 172 1.00 10.56 -3.89
CA LYS A 172 2.27 10.42 -4.63
C LYS A 172 2.09 10.05 -6.09
N TYR A 173 1.15 9.17 -6.39
CA TYR A 173 1.00 8.57 -7.71
C TYR A 173 -0.38 8.79 -8.33
N GLY A 174 -1.28 9.50 -7.62
CA GLY A 174 -2.67 9.64 -8.04
C GLY A 174 -3.47 8.34 -7.91
N ASN A 175 -4.65 8.32 -8.51
CA ASN A 175 -5.60 7.21 -8.48
C ASN A 175 -5.40 6.17 -9.59
N ASN A 176 -4.59 6.48 -10.62
CA ASN A 176 -4.33 5.57 -11.74
C ASN A 176 -3.20 4.56 -11.47
N ASN A 177 -2.59 4.59 -10.28
CA ASN A 177 -1.51 3.70 -9.92
C ASN A 177 -2.03 2.30 -9.55
N ILE A 178 -1.28 1.25 -9.91
CA ILE A 178 -1.66 -0.15 -9.61
C ILE A 178 -1.77 -0.41 -8.10
N SER A 179 -0.85 0.13 -7.30
CA SER A 179 -0.86 0.01 -5.84
C SER A 179 -2.09 0.66 -5.23
N TYR A 180 -2.60 1.75 -5.83
CA TYR A 180 -3.85 2.39 -5.39
C TYR A 180 -5.03 1.44 -5.61
N THR A 181 -5.13 0.85 -6.80
CA THR A 181 -6.17 -0.14 -7.13
C THR A 181 -6.14 -1.35 -6.21
N ILE A 182 -4.94 -1.86 -5.91
CA ILE A 182 -4.75 -2.98 -4.97
C ILE A 182 -5.20 -2.59 -3.56
N ALA A 183 -4.78 -1.43 -3.06
CA ALA A 183 -5.15 -0.94 -1.73
C ALA A 183 -6.68 -0.80 -1.57
N ILE A 184 -7.36 -0.22 -2.56
CA ILE A 184 -8.83 -0.09 -2.60
C ILE A 184 -9.50 -1.47 -2.57
N LYS A 185 -8.98 -2.45 -3.31
CA LYS A 185 -9.49 -3.82 -3.28
C LYS A 185 -9.34 -4.45 -1.89
N HIS A 186 -8.21 -4.24 -1.21
CA HIS A 186 -8.01 -4.72 0.16
C HIS A 186 -8.97 -4.07 1.15
N GLU A 187 -9.17 -2.75 1.07
CA GLU A 187 -10.12 -2.03 1.91
C GLU A 187 -11.55 -2.58 1.73
N LYS A 188 -11.98 -2.76 0.48
CA LYS A 188 -13.30 -3.34 0.15
C LYS A 188 -13.45 -4.75 0.71
N ASN A 189 -12.44 -5.61 0.56
CA ASN A 189 -12.46 -6.96 1.10
C ASN A 189 -12.55 -6.96 2.63
N ALA A 190 -11.79 -6.08 3.29
CA ALA A 190 -11.82 -5.93 4.74
C ALA A 190 -13.21 -5.47 5.22
N GLN A 191 -13.83 -4.50 4.53
CA GLN A 191 -15.19 -4.05 4.83
C GLN A 191 -16.23 -5.18 4.68
N TYR A 192 -16.14 -6.00 3.63
CA TYR A 192 -17.04 -7.15 3.48
C TYR A 192 -16.89 -8.16 4.62
N MET A 193 -15.65 -8.45 5.02
CA MET A 193 -15.38 -9.35 6.14
C MET A 193 -15.93 -8.79 7.46
N LEU A 194 -15.74 -7.49 7.72
CA LEU A 194 -16.30 -6.83 8.90
C LEU A 194 -17.83 -6.94 8.94
N ASN A 195 -18.48 -6.72 7.79
CA ASN A 195 -19.93 -6.82 7.67
C ASN A 195 -20.43 -8.26 7.90
N ASP A 196 -19.74 -9.26 7.37
CA ASP A 196 -20.07 -10.67 7.60
C ASP A 196 -19.97 -11.03 9.09
N LEU A 197 -18.86 -10.66 9.73
CA LEU A 197 -18.63 -10.88 11.16
C LEU A 197 -19.65 -10.14 12.04
N ASN A 198 -20.09 -8.93 11.64
CA ASN A 198 -21.17 -8.21 12.32
C ASN A 198 -22.49 -8.98 12.27
N LYS A 199 -22.82 -9.58 11.12
CA LYS A 199 -24.02 -10.42 11.00
C LYS A 199 -23.91 -11.66 11.88
N SER A 200 -22.78 -12.37 11.83
CA SER A 200 -22.51 -13.52 12.72
C SER A 200 -22.69 -13.17 14.20
N GLN A 201 -22.11 -12.03 14.63
CA GLN A 201 -22.24 -11.56 16.01
C GLN A 201 -23.70 -11.32 16.40
N ASN A 202 -24.48 -10.71 15.51
CA ASN A 202 -25.90 -10.43 15.77
C ASN A 202 -26.72 -11.70 15.87
N ILE A 203 -26.51 -12.67 14.97
CA ILE A 203 -27.22 -13.97 15.01
C ILE A 203 -26.93 -14.69 16.33
N LEU A 204 -25.65 -14.80 16.74
CA LEU A 204 -25.31 -15.46 18.00
C LEU A 204 -25.91 -14.75 19.21
N ARG A 205 -25.86 -13.41 19.27
CA ARG A 205 -26.46 -12.64 20.37
C ARG A 205 -27.97 -12.88 20.46
N GLN A 206 -28.67 -12.88 19.33
CA GLN A 206 -30.10 -13.15 19.28
C GLN A 206 -30.39 -14.59 19.74
N SER A 207 -29.64 -15.57 19.25
CA SER A 207 -29.79 -16.97 19.63
C SER A 207 -29.56 -17.19 21.13
N ILE A 208 -28.49 -16.63 21.70
CA ILE A 208 -28.21 -16.74 23.14
C ILE A 208 -29.36 -16.16 23.98
N ASN A 209 -29.91 -15.02 23.56
CA ASN A 209 -31.03 -14.40 24.27
C ASN A 209 -32.31 -15.22 24.15
N GLN A 210 -32.62 -15.76 22.97
CA GLN A 210 -33.75 -16.67 22.77
C GLN A 210 -33.61 -17.91 23.64
N ASN A 211 -32.41 -18.50 23.68
CA ASN A 211 -32.10 -19.66 24.49
C ASN A 211 -32.25 -19.40 26.00
N LYS A 212 -31.89 -18.20 26.48
CA LYS A 212 -32.13 -17.80 27.88
C LYS A 212 -33.61 -17.79 28.21
N ASN A 213 -34.45 -17.22 27.35
CA ASN A 213 -35.90 -17.21 27.54
C ASN A 213 -36.48 -18.64 27.51
N SER A 214 -35.98 -19.48 26.60
CA SER A 214 -36.34 -20.91 26.54
C SER A 214 -36.01 -21.65 27.83
N ILE A 215 -34.82 -21.45 28.40
CA ILE A 215 -34.43 -22.05 29.68
C ILE A 215 -35.35 -21.56 30.82
N GLU A 216 -35.72 -20.28 30.81
CA GLU A 216 -36.63 -19.71 31.81
C GLU A 216 -38.03 -20.35 31.75
N ASP A 217 -38.61 -20.49 30.55
CA ASP A 217 -39.91 -21.17 30.34
C ASP A 217 -39.86 -22.63 30.82
N LEU A 218 -38.79 -23.35 30.48
CA LEU A 218 -38.57 -24.71 30.97
C LEU A 218 -38.43 -24.78 32.48
N GLY A 219 -37.78 -23.78 33.09
CA GLY A 219 -37.65 -23.67 34.55
C GLY A 219 -39.00 -23.54 35.25
N TYR A 220 -39.91 -22.70 34.74
CA TYR A 220 -41.27 -22.59 35.27
C TYR A 220 -42.02 -23.92 35.18
N ARG A 221 -41.91 -24.63 34.05
CA ARG A 221 -42.54 -25.95 33.86
C ARG A 221 -41.94 -27.06 34.73
N TRP A 222 -40.68 -26.94 35.10
CA TRP A 222 -40.00 -27.92 35.96
C TRP A 222 -40.41 -27.79 37.43
N HIS A 223 -40.63 -26.55 37.87
CA HIS A 223 -41.03 -26.21 39.24
C HIS A 223 -42.55 -26.26 39.49
N GLY A 224 -43.37 -25.98 38.47
CA GLY A 224 -44.82 -26.16 38.50
C GLY A 224 -45.24 -27.63 38.51
#